data_AF-A0A2D6CUA2-F1
#
_entry.id   AF-A0A2D6CUA2-F1
#
_cell.length_a   1.000
_cell.length_b   1.000
_cell.length_c   1.000
_cell.angle_alpha   90.00
_cell.angle_beta   90.00
_cell.angle_gamma   90.00
#
_symmetry.space_group_name_H-M   'P 1'
#
loop_
_entity.id
_entity.type
_entity.pdbx_description
1 polymer ?
#
loop_
_entity_poly.entity_id
_entity_poly.type
_entity_poly.pdbx_seq_one_letter_code
_entity_poly.pdbx_strand_id
1 'polypeptide(L)'
;MFLQYGAECALCRLTVTELLSPYWLLVQQGSDSRDAQDALVLCPLHHQAMNVQLLAIHPETFQVAYRIHVDKQALRVEVDDLTHLPNPPSNAALATRRTAWESH
;
A
#
# COMPACT_ATOMS: atom_id res chain seq x y z
N MET A 1 8.44 0.79 14.77
CA MET A 1 7.79 1.00 13.47
C MET A 1 6.88 -0.18 13.10
N PHE A 2 7.34 -1.43 13.09
CA PHE A 2 6.49 -2.61 12.81
C PHE A 2 5.41 -2.93 13.86
N LEU A 3 5.57 -2.45 15.10
CA LEU A 3 4.63 -2.73 16.20
C LEU A 3 3.20 -2.17 15.99
N GLN A 4 2.99 -1.24 15.06
CA GLN A 4 1.65 -0.67 14.76
C GLN A 4 0.96 -1.27 13.52
N TYR A 5 1.72 -1.84 12.57
CA TYR A 5 1.21 -2.21 11.24
C TYR A 5 1.34 -3.70 10.90
N GLY A 6 1.90 -4.49 11.81
CA GLY A 6 2.20 -5.90 11.59
C GLY A 6 3.61 -6.11 11.03
N ALA A 7 4.07 -7.36 11.13
CA ALA A 7 5.37 -7.79 10.65
C ALA A 7 5.26 -8.53 9.30
N GLU A 8 4.28 -8.15 8.48
CA GLU A 8 4.02 -8.78 7.18
C GLU A 8 3.69 -7.75 6.09
N CYS A 9 3.98 -8.11 4.84
CA CYS A 9 3.56 -7.32 3.69
C CYS A 9 2.03 -7.37 3.52
N ALA A 10 1.38 -6.21 3.44
CA ALA A 10 -0.06 -6.08 3.30
C ALA A 10 -0.66 -6.71 2.01
N LEU A 11 0.17 -7.05 1.01
CA LEU A 11 -0.29 -7.61 -0.27
C LEU A 11 0.06 -9.09 -0.46
N CYS A 12 1.15 -9.58 0.13
CA CYS A 12 1.59 -10.98 -0.04
C CYS A 12 2.00 -11.70 1.24
N ARG A 13 1.73 -11.10 2.41
CA ARG A 13 2.02 -11.68 3.73
C ARG A 13 3.48 -12.08 3.98
N LEU A 14 4.43 -11.62 3.15
CA LEU A 14 5.85 -11.86 3.38
C LEU A 14 6.25 -11.29 4.76
N THR A 15 6.85 -12.13 5.61
CA THR A 15 7.18 -11.79 7.01
C THR A 15 8.66 -11.53 7.28
N VAL A 16 9.51 -11.54 6.26
CA VAL A 16 10.96 -11.29 6.41
C VAL A 16 11.16 -9.80 6.69
N THR A 17 11.29 -9.44 7.96
CA THR A 17 11.22 -8.05 8.45
C THR A 17 12.31 -7.15 7.86
N GLU A 18 13.48 -7.68 7.53
CA GLU A 18 14.58 -6.98 6.87
C GLU A 18 14.24 -6.52 5.45
N LEU A 19 13.24 -7.13 4.82
CA LEU A 19 12.74 -6.76 3.50
C LEU A 19 11.51 -5.85 3.57
N LEU A 20 10.95 -5.64 4.75
CA LEU A 20 9.74 -4.86 4.90
C LEU A 20 10.07 -3.38 5.11
N SER A 21 9.32 -2.51 4.45
CA SER A 21 9.42 -1.06 4.66
C SER A 21 8.04 -0.41 4.65
N PRO A 22 7.85 0.68 5.40
CA PRO A 22 6.64 1.49 5.32
C PRO A 22 6.58 2.18 3.95
N TYR A 23 5.42 2.09 3.31
CA TYR A 23 5.02 2.85 2.15
C TYR A 23 4.03 3.92 2.60
N TRP A 24 4.45 5.19 2.59
CA TRP A 24 3.58 6.30 2.96
C TRP A 24 2.67 6.68 1.78
N LEU A 25 1.36 6.59 1.98
CA LEU A 25 0.34 6.95 0.99
C LEU A 25 0.21 8.46 0.83
N LEU A 26 0.47 9.20 1.91
CA LEU A 26 0.56 10.65 1.93
C LEU A 26 2.00 11.07 2.22
N VAL A 27 2.53 11.94 1.36
CA VAL A 27 3.70 12.76 1.68
C VAL A 27 3.18 14.17 1.84
N GLN A 28 2.93 14.60 3.08
CA GLN A 28 2.66 16.02 3.32
C GLN A 28 3.91 16.82 2.95
N GLN A 29 3.80 17.65 1.91
CA GLN A 29 4.84 18.60 1.54
C GLN A 29 5.06 19.55 2.73
N GLY A 30 6.24 19.50 3.34
CA GLY A 30 6.66 20.43 4.39
C GLY A 30 6.34 20.04 5.84
N SER A 31 5.84 18.82 6.10
CA SER A 31 5.77 18.30 7.47
C SER A 31 6.66 17.08 7.64
N ASP A 32 7.51 17.10 8.69
CA ASP A 32 8.23 15.91 9.17
C ASP A 32 7.27 14.91 9.85
N SER A 33 5.98 15.27 9.93
CA SER A 33 4.90 14.49 10.53
C SER A 33 4.38 13.45 9.54
N ARG A 34 5.10 12.33 9.46
CA ARG A 34 4.57 11.12 8.85
C ARG A 34 3.57 10.51 9.82
N ASP A 35 2.28 10.78 9.61
CA ASP A 35 1.23 10.07 10.33
C ASP A 35 1.36 8.59 9.97
N ALA A 36 1.83 7.83 10.95
CA ALA A 36 2.11 6.42 10.75
C ALA A 36 0.85 5.68 10.21
N GLN A 37 -0.34 6.17 10.57
CA GLN A 37 -1.64 5.60 10.18
C GLN A 37 -1.87 5.58 8.66
N ASP A 38 -1.18 6.41 7.89
CA ASP A 38 -1.30 6.46 6.43
C ASP A 38 -0.16 5.71 5.72
N ALA A 39 0.41 4.71 6.39
CA ALA A 39 1.43 3.85 5.82
C ALA A 39 0.97 2.38 5.71
N LEU A 40 1.49 1.69 4.68
CA LEU A 40 1.37 0.25 4.52
C LEU A 40 2.74 -0.40 4.72
N VAL A 41 2.80 -1.53 5.40
CA VAL A 41 4.03 -2.35 5.42
C VAL A 41 4.08 -3.17 4.14
N LEU A 42 5.09 -2.93 3.30
CA LEU A 42 5.24 -3.59 2.01
C LEU A 42 6.64 -4.21 1.88
N CYS A 43 6.72 -5.32 1.12
CA CYS A 43 8.00 -5.85 0.65
C CYS A 43 8.51 -5.04 -0.56
N PRO A 44 9.77 -5.24 -1.02
CA PRO A 44 10.37 -4.39 -2.04
C PRO A 44 9.63 -4.45 -3.38
N LEU A 45 9.07 -5.62 -3.73
CA LEU A 45 8.27 -5.81 -4.94
C LEU A 45 7.02 -4.92 -4.91
N HIS A 46 6.22 -5.03 -3.86
CA HIS A 46 4.96 -4.29 -3.75
C HIS A 46 5.17 -2.80 -3.49
N HIS A 47 6.23 -2.45 -2.78
CA HIS A 47 6.65 -1.06 -2.63
C HIS A 47 6.98 -0.43 -3.99
N GLN A 48 7.72 -1.16 -4.85
CA GLN A 48 8.05 -0.67 -6.18
C GLN A 48 6.83 -0.68 -7.11
N ALA A 49 5.98 -1.71 -7.07
CA ALA A 49 4.74 -1.77 -7.84
C ALA A 49 3.82 -0.58 -7.51
N MET A 50 3.75 -0.18 -6.24
CA MET A 50 3.10 1.05 -5.83
C MET A 50 3.82 2.27 -6.39
N ASN A 51 5.13 2.42 -6.23
CA ASN A 51 5.90 3.56 -6.75
C ASN A 51 5.69 3.80 -8.25
N VAL A 52 5.76 2.74 -9.05
CA VAL A 52 5.59 2.78 -10.51
C VAL A 52 4.13 2.65 -10.96
N GLN A 53 3.19 2.73 -10.01
CA GLN A 53 1.75 2.81 -10.27
C GLN A 53 1.18 1.63 -11.08
N LEU A 54 1.70 0.43 -10.86
CA LEU A 54 1.13 -0.80 -11.43
C LEU A 54 -0.16 -1.22 -10.71
N LEU A 55 -0.32 -0.80 -9.46
CA LEU A 55 -1.53 -1.01 -8.68
C LEU A 55 -1.85 0.23 -7.83
N ALA A 56 -3.10 0.31 -7.39
CA ALA A 56 -3.60 1.24 -6.39
C ALA A 56 -4.67 0.54 -5.54
N ILE A 57 -5.17 1.22 -4.51
CA ILE A 57 -6.18 0.67 -3.59
C ILE A 57 -7.41 1.58 -3.63
N HIS A 58 -8.58 0.99 -3.73
CA HIS A 58 -9.84 1.72 -3.73
C HIS A 58 -10.15 2.23 -2.31
N PRO A 59 -10.38 3.54 -2.12
CA PRO A 59 -10.50 4.13 -0.78
C PRO A 59 -11.73 3.65 0.00
N GLU A 60 -12.81 3.27 -0.69
CA GLU A 60 -14.06 2.89 -0.03
C GLU A 60 -14.22 1.38 0.19
N THR A 61 -13.63 0.56 -0.69
CA THR A 61 -13.80 -0.89 -0.68
C THR A 61 -12.55 -1.62 -0.19
N PHE A 62 -11.44 -0.90 -0.05
CA PHE A 62 -10.11 -1.42 0.24
C PHE A 62 -9.57 -2.42 -0.78
N GLN A 63 -10.27 -2.64 -1.90
CA GLN A 63 -9.84 -3.55 -2.95
C GLN A 63 -8.65 -3.01 -3.71
N VAL A 64 -7.73 -3.89 -4.08
CA VAL A 64 -6.62 -3.55 -4.95
C VAL A 64 -7.13 -3.46 -6.39
N ALA A 65 -6.67 -2.45 -7.11
CA ALA A 65 -6.92 -2.25 -8.51
C ALA A 65 -5.60 -2.28 -9.29
N TYR A 66 -5.65 -2.84 -10.49
CA TYR A 66 -4.48 -3.09 -11.33
C TYR A 66 -4.55 -2.30 -12.64
N ARG A 67 -3.39 -2.02 -13.24
CA ARG A 67 -3.33 -1.54 -14.62
C ARG A 67 -3.77 -2.64 -15.59
N ILE A 68 -4.28 -2.24 -16.75
CA ILE A 68 -4.81 -3.17 -17.76
C ILE A 68 -3.82 -4.27 -18.22
N HIS A 69 -2.52 -4.00 -18.15
CA HIS A 69 -1.47 -4.90 -18.63
C HIS A 69 -0.83 -5.75 -17.51
N VAL A 70 -1.34 -5.68 -16.28
CA VAL A 70 -0.81 -6.42 -15.13
C VAL A 70 -1.95 -6.93 -14.27
N ASP A 71 -1.77 -8.08 -13.64
CA ASP A 71 -2.74 -8.65 -12.71
C ASP A 71 -2.09 -9.07 -11.38
N LYS A 72 -2.94 -9.55 -10.47
CA LYS A 72 -2.51 -10.00 -9.15
C LYS A 72 -1.48 -11.13 -9.21
N GLN A 73 -1.54 -12.01 -10.21
CA GLN A 73 -0.65 -13.16 -10.34
C GLN A 73 0.74 -12.69 -10.77
N ALA A 74 0.81 -11.79 -11.74
CA ALA A 74 2.05 -11.17 -12.20
C ALA A 74 2.75 -10.41 -11.07
N LEU A 75 2.00 -9.74 -10.19
CA LEU A 75 2.55 -9.00 -9.05
C LEU A 75 2.72 -9.83 -7.77
N ARG A 76 2.31 -11.11 -7.77
CA ARG A 76 2.33 -11.99 -6.60
C ARG A 76 1.56 -11.41 -5.39
N VAL A 77 0.42 -10.80 -5.67
CA VAL A 77 -0.53 -10.36 -4.65
C VAL A 77 -1.36 -11.57 -4.21
N GLU A 78 -1.31 -11.87 -2.91
CA GLU A 78 -2.07 -12.96 -2.26
C GLU A 78 -3.35 -12.45 -1.61
N VAL A 79 -3.34 -11.22 -1.09
CA VAL A 79 -4.49 -10.58 -0.46
C VAL A 79 -4.87 -9.35 -1.26
N ASP A 80 -6.05 -9.38 -1.85
CA ASP A 80 -6.51 -8.42 -2.87
C ASP A 80 -7.36 -7.28 -2.28
N ASP A 81 -7.33 -7.14 -0.95
CA ASP A 81 -8.01 -6.09 -0.21
C ASP A 81 -7.32 -5.84 1.15
N LEU A 82 -7.49 -4.65 1.71
CA LEU A 82 -6.92 -4.29 3.02
C LEU A 82 -7.82 -4.59 4.22
N THR A 83 -8.97 -5.26 4.06
CA THR A 83 -9.91 -5.50 5.17
C THR A 83 -9.35 -6.44 6.25
N HIS A 84 -8.28 -7.16 5.92
CA HIS A 84 -7.52 -8.00 6.84
C HIS A 84 -6.62 -7.22 7.81
N LEU A 85 -6.34 -5.93 7.52
CA LEU A 85 -5.49 -5.11 8.39
C LEU A 85 -6.28 -4.66 9.62
N PRO A 86 -5.68 -4.72 10.83
CA PRO A 86 -6.35 -4.28 12.05
C PRO A 86 -6.61 -2.76 12.06
N ASN A 87 -5.73 -1.99 11.41
CA ASN A 87 -5.83 -0.54 11.23
C ASN A 87 -5.51 -0.23 9.76
N PRO A 88 -6.49 -0.27 8.85
CA PRO A 88 -6.26 0.09 7.46
C PRO A 88 -5.98 1.61 7.35
N PRO A 89 -5.26 2.06 6.30
CA PRO A 89 -5.03 3.48 6.07
C PRO A 89 -6.32 4.28 5.90
N SER A 90 -6.25 5.58 6.15
CA SER A 90 -7.41 6.45 5.98
C SER A 90 -7.91 6.49 4.53
N ASN A 91 -9.22 6.64 4.35
CA ASN A 91 -9.81 6.79 3.02
C ASN A 91 -9.22 8.00 2.28
N ALA A 92 -8.85 9.06 3.00
CA ALA A 92 -8.24 10.26 2.43
C ALA A 92 -6.84 9.98 1.84
N ALA A 93 -6.02 9.20 2.54
CA ALA A 93 -4.72 8.76 2.06
C ALA A 93 -4.84 7.87 0.81
N LEU A 94 -5.75 6.89 0.86
CA LEU A 94 -6.02 6.00 -0.27
C LEU A 94 -6.56 6.78 -1.48
N ALA A 95 -7.47 7.73 -1.28
CA ALA A 95 -8.03 8.57 -2.34
C ALA A 95 -6.93 9.43 -2.99
N THR A 96 -6.05 10.03 -2.21
CA THR A 96 -4.94 10.82 -2.75
C THR A 96 -4.02 9.98 -3.63
N ARG A 97 -3.65 8.78 -3.16
CA ARG A 97 -2.84 7.85 -3.94
C ARG A 97 -3.55 7.37 -5.21
N ARG A 98 -4.86 7.14 -5.11
CA ARG A 98 -5.72 6.72 -6.22
C ARG A 98 -5.78 7.78 -7.32
N THR A 99 -6.00 9.05 -6.96
CA THR A 99 -6.01 10.16 -7.93
C THR A 99 -4.68 10.27 -8.69
N ALA A 100 -3.56 10.13 -7.97
CA ALA A 100 -2.23 10.14 -8.60
C ALA A 100 -2.06 8.99 -9.59
N TRP A 101 -2.58 7.80 -9.26
CA TRP A 101 -2.61 6.63 -10.13
C TRP A 101 -3.51 6.84 -11.35
N GLU A 102 -4.72 7.39 -11.21
CA GLU A 102 -5.62 7.63 -12.36
C GLU A 102 -5.07 8.67 -13.36
N SER A 103 -4.17 9.53 -12.91
CA SER A 103 -3.55 10.57 -13.75
C SER A 103 -2.32 10.11 -14.54
N HIS A 104 -1.90 8.84 -14.39
CA HIS A 104 -0.78 8.20 -15.11
C HIS A 104 -1.28 7.02 -15.94
#